data_AF-A0A7C4YUN4-F1
#
_entry.id   AF-A0A7C4YUN4-F1
#
_cell.length_a   1.000
_cell.length_b   1.000
_cell.length_c   1.000
_cell.angle_alpha   90.00
_cell.angle_beta   90.00
_cell.angle_gamma   90.00
#
_symmetry.space_group_name_H-M   'P 1'
#
loop_
_entity.id
_entity.type
_entity.pdbx_description
1 polymer ?
#
loop_
_entity_poly.entity_id
_entity_poly.type
_entity_poly.pdbx_seq_one_letter_code
_entity_poly.pdbx_strand_id
1 'polypeptide(L)'
;MSSASIPLDRAILEALTYSDIFDYPLRFDELHRYLHARVEIHELPVALTSLNGVIGQYDDYFFLSGRDEIVNIRQQREAHSRALLPIALRYGRILGSLPFVRMVALTGSLAVL
;
A
#
# COMPACT_ATOMS: atom_id res chain seq x y z
N MET A 1 -30.48 -2.97 11.86
CA MET A 1 -29.19 -3.01 12.60
C MET A 1 -28.34 -1.90 12.03
N SER A 2 -28.25 -0.78 12.75
CA SER A 2 -27.48 0.41 12.33
C SER A 2 -26.00 0.06 12.37
N SER A 3 -25.36 -0.12 11.21
CA SER A 3 -23.91 -0.19 11.12
C SER A 3 -23.37 1.19 11.48
N ALA A 4 -22.88 1.37 12.71
CA ALA A 4 -22.12 2.56 13.05
C ALA A 4 -20.94 2.64 12.07
N SER A 5 -20.97 3.61 11.16
CA SER A 5 -19.86 3.88 10.25
C SER A 5 -18.64 4.18 11.11
N ILE A 6 -17.58 3.40 10.95
CA ILE A 6 -16.31 3.65 11.64
C ILE A 6 -15.85 5.06 11.26
N PRO A 7 -15.45 5.92 12.22
CA PRO A 7 -14.95 7.25 11.91
C PRO A 7 -13.78 7.17 10.93
N LEU A 8 -13.75 8.05 9.93
CA LEU A 8 -12.73 8.04 8.87
C LEU A 8 -11.30 8.08 9.44
N ASP A 9 -11.06 8.91 10.45
CA ASP A 9 -9.77 9.02 11.14
C ASP A 9 -9.29 7.67 11.68
N ARG A 10 -10.21 6.87 12.24
CA ARG A 10 -9.89 5.53 12.72
C ARG A 10 -9.58 4.59 11.56
N ALA A 11 -10.31 4.69 10.45
CA ALA A 11 -10.05 3.87 9.27
C ALA A 11 -8.69 4.15 8.63
N ILE A 12 -8.29 5.44 8.59
CA ILE A 12 -6.95 5.86 8.14
C ILE A 12 -5.88 5.26 9.05
N LEU A 13 -6.04 5.38 10.36
CA LEU A 13 -5.07 4.85 11.32
C LEU A 13 -4.97 3.31 11.24
N GLU A 14 -6.09 2.60 11.10
CA GLU A 14 -6.09 1.14 10.94
C GLU A 14 -5.35 0.72 9.65
N ALA A 15 -5.58 1.43 8.53
CA ALA A 15 -4.88 1.17 7.27
C ALA A 15 -3.36 1.42 7.38
N LEU A 16 -2.96 2.56 7.94
CA LEU A 16 -1.54 2.90 8.15
C LEU A 16 -0.87 1.94 9.12
N THR A 17 -1.54 1.57 10.22
CA THR A 17 -1.00 0.62 11.21
C THR A 17 -0.78 -0.76 10.61
N TYR A 18 -1.71 -1.25 9.78
CA TYR A 18 -1.53 -2.54 9.11
C TYR A 18 -0.36 -2.49 8.11
N SER A 19 -0.26 -1.41 7.33
CA SER A 19 0.80 -1.23 6.34
C SER A 19 2.18 -1.06 6.98
N ASP A 20 2.24 -0.43 8.15
CA ASP A 20 3.44 -0.20 8.94
C ASP A 20 4.13 -1.49 9.40
N ILE A 21 3.37 -2.58 9.61
CA ILE A 21 3.91 -3.93 9.89
C ILE A 21 4.89 -4.38 8.80
N PHE A 22 4.75 -3.86 7.58
CA PHE A 22 5.55 -4.23 6.42
C PHE A 22 6.56 -3.15 6.01
N ASP A 23 6.79 -2.11 6.82
CA ASP A 23 7.58 -0.92 6.45
C ASP A 23 7.09 -0.30 5.13
N TYR A 24 5.77 -0.23 4.97
CA TYR A 24 5.15 0.15 3.72
C TYR A 24 4.36 1.45 3.94
N PRO A 25 4.98 2.61 3.74
CA PRO A 25 4.24 3.87 3.77
C PRO A 25 3.32 3.93 2.54
N LEU A 26 2.13 4.50 2.72
CA LEU A 26 1.09 4.49 1.70
C LEU A 26 1.10 5.79 0.91
N ARG A 27 0.99 5.70 -0.42
CA ARG A 27 0.64 6.85 -1.25
C ARG A 27 -0.82 7.25 -1.02
N PHE A 28 -1.19 8.46 -1.44
CA PHE A 28 -2.58 8.93 -1.29
C PHE A 28 -3.63 7.99 -1.91
N ASP A 29 -3.37 7.47 -3.11
CA ASP A 29 -4.26 6.54 -3.81
C ASP A 29 -4.30 5.15 -3.18
N GLU A 30 -3.15 4.69 -2.67
CA GLU A 30 -3.05 3.44 -1.90
C GLU A 30 -3.81 3.54 -0.58
N LEU A 31 -3.66 4.67 0.13
CA LEU A 31 -4.39 4.95 1.35
C LEU A 31 -5.89 4.90 1.10
N HIS A 32 -6.39 5.64 0.11
CA HIS A 32 -7.81 5.62 -0.28
C HIS A 32 -8.29 4.20 -0.64
N ARG A 33 -7.48 3.43 -1.38
CA ARG A 33 -7.79 2.06 -1.80
C ARG A 33 -7.87 1.08 -0.64
N TYR A 34 -7.02 1.23 0.38
CA TYR A 34 -6.91 0.29 1.50
C TYR A 34 -7.80 0.66 2.69
N LEU A 35 -8.57 1.75 2.62
CA LEU A 35 -9.63 2.01 3.57
C LEU A 35 -10.69 0.90 3.52
N HIS A 36 -10.99 0.36 4.68
CA HIS A 36 -12.11 -0.57 4.90
C HIS A 36 -13.48 0.15 4.97
N ALA A 37 -13.52 1.46 4.68
CA ALA A 37 -14.71 2.29 4.61
C ALA A 37 -14.86 2.90 3.20
N ARG A 38 -16.10 3.03 2.71
CA ARG A 38 -16.37 3.78 1.47
C ARG A 38 -16.33 5.27 1.78
N VAL A 39 -15.40 5.95 1.13
CA VAL A 39 -15.11 7.37 1.35
C VAL A 39 -14.90 8.01 -0.01
N GLU A 40 -15.49 9.18 -0.21
CA GLU A 40 -15.24 9.95 -1.42
C GLU A 40 -13.83 10.57 -1.34
N ILE A 41 -13.10 10.60 -2.46
CA ILE A 41 -11.68 10.98 -2.45
C ILE A 41 -11.43 12.40 -1.90
N HIS A 42 -12.42 13.28 -2.00
CA HIS A 42 -12.35 14.66 -1.52
C HIS A 42 -12.50 14.80 0.00
N GLU A 43 -13.00 13.78 0.70
CA GLU A 43 -13.14 13.77 2.16
C GLU A 43 -11.81 13.44 2.86
N LEU A 44 -10.91 12.75 2.15
CA LEU A 44 -9.66 12.23 2.71
C LEU A 44 -8.67 13.34 3.17
N PRO A 45 -8.44 14.44 2.42
CA PRO A 45 -7.52 15.49 2.86
C PRO A 45 -7.94 16.18 4.17
N VAL A 46 -9.25 16.33 4.38
CA VAL A 46 -9.79 16.94 5.61
C VAL A 46 -9.52 16.04 6.81
N ALA A 47 -9.76 14.74 6.68
CA ALA A 47 -9.49 13.75 7.73
C ALA A 47 -7.97 13.54 7.99
N LEU A 48 -7.12 13.70 6.97
CA LEU A 48 -5.68 13.70 7.19
C LEU A 48 -5.23 14.90 8.05
N THR A 49 -5.90 16.04 7.90
CA THR A 49 -5.59 17.25 8.68
C THR A 49 -5.95 17.09 10.16
N SER A 50 -6.99 16.34 10.50
CA SER A 50 -7.34 16.05 11.91
C SER A 50 -6.37 15.10 12.60
N LEU A 51 -5.57 14.35 11.84
CA LEU A 51 -4.57 13.40 12.33
C LEU A 51 -3.15 13.98 12.45
N ASN A 52 -3.00 15.29 12.26
CA ASN A 52 -1.71 15.97 12.40
C ASN A 52 -1.03 15.66 13.75
N GLY A 53 0.23 15.23 13.68
CA GLY A 53 1.03 14.82 14.86
C GLY A 53 0.96 13.33 15.18
N VAL A 54 -0.06 12.61 14.70
CA VAL A 54 -0.15 11.14 14.81
C VAL A 54 0.37 10.46 13.55
N ILE A 55 0.14 11.08 12.39
CA ILE A 55 0.68 10.64 11.10
C ILE A 55 1.79 11.60 10.61
N GLY A 56 2.76 11.04 9.91
CA GLY A 56 3.77 11.77 9.16
C GLY A 56 3.45 11.76 7.67
N GLN A 57 3.95 12.78 6.97
CA GLN A 57 3.93 12.85 5.52
C GLN A 57 5.31 13.26 5.01
N TYR A 58 5.81 12.57 4.00
CA TYR A 58 7.02 12.93 3.27
C TYR A 58 6.77 12.68 1.78
N ASP A 59 6.93 13.71 0.96
CA ASP A 59 6.47 13.72 -0.43
C ASP A 59 5.01 13.23 -0.54
N ASP A 60 4.79 12.17 -1.32
CA ASP A 60 3.49 11.56 -1.57
C ASP A 60 3.14 10.43 -0.58
N TYR A 61 4.01 10.16 0.41
CA TYR A 61 3.89 9.04 1.32
C TYR A 61 3.33 9.45 2.69
N PHE A 62 2.39 8.64 3.20
CA PHE A 62 1.80 8.73 4.53
C PHE A 62 2.23 7.54 5.39
N PHE A 63 2.57 7.81 6.64
CA PHE A 63 3.05 6.82 7.61
C PHE A 63 2.73 7.26 9.05
N LEU A 64 2.94 6.39 10.03
CA LEU A 64 2.80 6.75 11.44
C LEU A 64 3.92 7.71 11.87
N SER A 65 3.62 8.67 12.74
CA SER A 65 4.59 9.65 13.21
C SER A 65 5.85 8.98 13.77
N GLY A 66 7.03 9.48 13.38
CA GLY A 66 8.33 8.93 13.77
C GLY A 66 8.81 7.71 12.97
N ARG A 67 8.18 7.42 11.82
CA ARG A 67 8.56 6.33 10.91
C ARG A 67 9.02 6.84 9.53
N ASP A 68 9.58 8.03 9.42
CA ASP A 68 9.99 8.61 8.14
C ASP A 68 11.06 7.78 7.39
N GLU A 69 11.84 6.98 8.12
CA GLU A 69 12.85 6.10 7.54
C GLU A 69 12.28 5.05 6.58
N ILE A 70 11.01 4.64 6.76
CA ILE A 70 10.40 3.60 5.93
C ILE A 70 10.13 4.06 4.50
N VAL A 71 10.13 5.38 4.24
CA VAL A 71 10.00 5.92 2.89
C VAL A 71 11.19 5.53 2.02
N ASN A 72 12.41 5.67 2.54
CA ASN A 72 13.61 5.24 1.82
C ASN A 72 13.61 3.70 1.62
N ILE A 73 13.16 2.94 2.62
CA ILE A 73 13.00 1.48 2.51
C ILE A 73 12.04 1.12 1.37
N ARG A 74 10.88 1.80 1.28
CA ARG A 74 9.89 1.61 0.22
C ARG A 74 10.48 1.91 -1.16
N GLN A 75 11.17 3.03 -1.32
CA GLN A 75 11.80 3.42 -2.58
C GLN A 75 12.85 2.38 -3.04
N GLN A 76 13.70 1.90 -2.12
CA GLN A 76 14.70 0.87 -2.42
C GLN A 76 14.04 -0.46 -2.83
N ARG A 77 13.01 -0.89 -2.09
CA ARG A 77 12.26 -2.11 -2.41
C ARG A 77 11.52 -2.01 -3.74
N GLU A 78 10.91 -0.85 -4.05
CA GLU A 78 10.30 -0.59 -5.37
C GLU A 78 11.33 -0.69 -6.48
N ALA A 79 12.49 -0.04 -6.34
CA ALA A 79 13.56 -0.10 -7.34
C ALA A 79 14.04 -1.55 -7.59
N HIS A 80 14.21 -2.31 -6.51
CA HIS A 80 14.58 -3.72 -6.60
C HIS A 80 13.50 -4.56 -7.30
N SER A 81 12.23 -4.40 -6.91
CA SER A 81 11.11 -5.09 -7.55
C SER A 81 10.99 -4.73 -9.03
N ARG A 82 11.16 -3.46 -9.41
CA ARG A 82 11.13 -3.02 -10.82
C ARG A 82 12.22 -3.70 -11.65
N ALA A 83 13.41 -3.89 -11.09
CA ALA A 83 14.49 -4.61 -11.75
C ALA A 83 14.20 -6.12 -11.92
N LEU A 84 13.50 -6.73 -10.96
CA LEU A 84 13.14 -8.15 -10.99
C LEU A 84 11.91 -8.46 -11.85
N LEU A 85 10.99 -7.49 -12.04
CA LEU A 85 9.73 -7.73 -12.75
C LEU A 85 9.93 -8.29 -14.18
N PRO A 86 10.82 -7.78 -15.04
CA PRO A 86 11.05 -8.35 -16.36
C PRO A 86 11.53 -9.80 -16.31
N ILE A 87 12.37 -10.12 -15.32
CA ILE A 87 12.90 -11.48 -15.11
C ILE A 87 11.75 -12.41 -14.69
N ALA A 88 10.95 -11.97 -13.71
CA ALA A 88 9.79 -12.71 -13.23
C ALA A 88 8.76 -12.97 -14.35
N LEU A 89 8.49 -11.98 -15.20
CA LEU A 89 7.61 -12.13 -16.37
C LEU A 89 8.20 -13.09 -17.42
N ARG A 90 9.51 -13.04 -17.67
CA ARG A 90 10.18 -13.98 -18.58
C ARG A 90 10.04 -15.43 -18.12
N TYR A 91 10.39 -15.71 -16.87
CA TYR A 91 10.25 -17.05 -16.31
C TYR A 91 8.79 -17.46 -16.17
N GLY A 92 7.89 -16.52 -15.86
CA GLY A 92 6.45 -16.76 -15.83
C GLY A 92 5.90 -17.28 -17.16
N ARG A 93 6.36 -16.72 -18.29
CA ARG A 93 5.99 -17.21 -19.64
C ARG A 93 6.57 -18.59 -19.93
N ILE A 94 7.82 -18.85 -19.54
CA ILE A 94 8.45 -20.16 -19.74
C ILE A 94 7.69 -21.23 -18.96
N LEU A 95 7.46 -21.00 -17.67
CA LEU A 95 6.72 -21.93 -16.81
C LEU A 95 5.27 -22.10 -17.28
N GLY A 96 4.63 -21.01 -17.71
CA GLY A 96 3.27 -21.04 -18.25
C GLY A 96 3.11 -21.78 -19.58
N SER A 97 4.21 -22.05 -20.30
CA SER A 97 4.20 -22.83 -21.55
C SER A 97 4.29 -24.35 -21.34
N LEU A 98 4.55 -24.80 -20.11
CA LEU A 98 4.67 -26.21 -19.79
C LEU A 98 3.30 -26.90 -19.83
N PRO A 99 3.23 -28.16 -20.31
CA PRO A 99 1.98 -28.90 -20.32
C PRO A 99 1.43 -29.03 -18.90
N PHE A 100 0.10 -28.97 -18.79
CA PHE A 100 -0.68 -29.05 -17.53
C PHE A 100 -0.59 -27.83 -16.60
N VAL A 101 0.29 -26.86 -16.84
CA VAL A 101 0.29 -25.59 -16.07
C VAL A 101 -0.92 -24.75 -16.48
N ARG A 102 -1.77 -24.40 -15.50
CA ARG A 102 -3.00 -23.60 -15.74
C ARG A 102 -2.84 -22.12 -15.41
N MET A 103 -1.90 -21.76 -14.53
CA MET A 103 -1.65 -20.37 -14.13
C MET A 103 -0.25 -20.24 -13.52
N VAL A 104 0.39 -19.11 -13.81
CA VAL A 104 1.57 -18.62 -13.08
C VAL A 104 1.23 -17.20 -12.61
N ALA A 105 1.45 -16.92 -11.32
CA ALA A 105 1.14 -15.63 -10.71
C ALA A 105 2.33 -15.10 -9.90
N LEU A 106 2.40 -13.77 -9.78
CA LEU A 106 3.35 -13.08 -8.92
C LEU A 106 2.66 -12.70 -7.61
N THR A 107 3.38 -12.79 -6.50
CA THR A 107 2.89 -12.45 -5.16
C THR A 107 3.89 -11.56 -4.43
N GLY A 108 3.47 -11.01 -3.29
CA GLY A 108 4.33 -10.15 -2.46
C GLY A 108 4.63 -8.81 -3.10
N SER A 109 5.82 -8.26 -2.83
CA SER A 109 6.23 -6.90 -3.24
C SER A 109 6.27 -6.69 -4.76
N LEU A 110 6.42 -7.75 -5.55
CA LEU A 110 6.38 -7.69 -7.02
C LEU A 110 4.96 -7.50 -7.58
N ALA A 111 3.93 -7.88 -6.82
CA ALA A 111 2.54 -7.77 -7.24
C ALA A 111 1.93 -6.39 -6.95
N VAL A 112 2.62 -5.54 -6.20
CA VAL A 112 2.14 -4.22 -5.70
C VAL A 112 3.11 -3.10 -6.12
N LEU A 113 3.63 -3.20 -7.34
CA LEU A 113 4.59 -2.27 -7.96
C LEU A 113 3.92 -1.05 -8.60
#